data_AF-A0AA95M187-F1
#
_entry.id   AF-A0AA95M187-F1
#
_cell.length_a   1.000
_cell.length_b   1.000
_cell.length_c   1.000
_cell.angle_alpha   90.00
_cell.angle_beta   90.00
_cell.angle_gamma   90.00
#
_symmetry.space_group_name_H-M   'P 1'
#
loop_
_entity.id
_entity.type
_entity.pdbx_description
1 polymer ?
#
loop_
_entity_poly.entity_id
_entity_poly.type
_entity_poly.pdbx_seq_one_letter_code
_entity_poly.pdbx_strand_id
1 'polypeptide(L)'
;MTYDDYKNDPLNTGDSSRILPTYFPKIDNQAVYSPKEIADIIGVHEETIRRWCRKGELRHEGLKHYKIRGIEIKRKIFSIYKKRFKM
;
A
#
# COMPACT_ATOMS: atom_id res chain seq x y z
N MET A 1 -6.93 2.57 14.83
CA MET A 1 -5.60 2.24 14.30
C MET A 1 -5.52 2.48 12.79
N THR A 2 -4.85 3.57 12.40
CA THR A 2 -4.41 3.88 11.03
C THR A 2 -2.98 3.34 10.81
N TYR A 3 -2.46 3.34 9.58
CA TYR A 3 -1.07 2.94 9.32
C TYR A 3 -0.05 3.85 10.03
N ASP A 4 -0.38 5.14 10.12
CA ASP A 4 0.41 6.13 10.85
C ASP A 4 0.45 5.84 12.36
N ASP A 5 -0.63 5.29 12.92
CA ASP A 5 -0.71 4.77 14.29
C ASP A 5 0.18 3.52 14.47
N TYR A 6 0.08 2.56 13.53
CA TYR A 6 0.84 1.31 13.53
C TYR A 6 2.36 1.53 13.48
N LYS A 7 2.81 2.54 12.73
CA LYS A 7 4.24 2.88 12.59
C LYS A 7 4.87 3.44 13.88
N ASN A 8 4.06 4.08 14.74
CA ASN A 8 4.54 4.72 15.97
C ASN A 8 4.39 3.82 17.21
N ASP A 9 3.85 2.61 17.06
CA ASP A 9 3.61 1.70 18.17
C ASP A 9 4.90 0.90 18.49
N PRO A 10 5.49 1.03 19.70
CA PRO A 10 6.75 0.38 20.05
C PRO A 10 6.68 -1.16 20.06
N LEU A 11 5.47 -1.74 20.12
CA LEU A 11 5.23 -3.19 20.05
C LEU A 11 5.33 -3.79 18.63
N ASN A 12 5.37 -2.96 17.58
CA ASN A 12 5.47 -3.42 16.19
C ASN A 12 6.90 -3.45 15.64
N THR A 13 7.89 -3.22 16.50
CA THR A 13 9.32 -3.39 16.21
C THR A 13 9.68 -4.88 16.15
N GLY A 14 9.16 -5.63 15.18
CA GLY A 14 9.70 -6.98 14.93
C GLY A 14 8.86 -7.97 14.12
N ASP A 15 7.53 -7.91 14.18
CA ASP A 15 6.72 -9.03 13.65
C ASP A 15 5.49 -8.61 12.85
N SER A 16 5.66 -7.65 11.93
CA SER A 16 4.68 -7.39 10.86
C SER A 16 4.41 -8.63 9.97
N SER A 17 5.32 -9.62 10.03
CA SER A 17 5.38 -10.85 9.24
C SER A 17 4.18 -11.80 9.43
N ARG A 18 3.49 -11.74 10.58
CA ARG A 18 2.36 -12.64 10.87
C ARG A 18 1.04 -12.23 10.22
N ILE A 19 0.89 -10.97 9.81
CA ILE A 19 -0.41 -10.39 9.40
C ILE A 19 -0.30 -9.71 8.02
N LEU A 20 0.88 -9.23 7.64
CA LEU A 20 1.10 -8.51 6.38
C LEU A 20 1.86 -9.38 5.36
N PRO A 21 1.61 -9.16 4.05
CA PRO A 21 2.25 -9.93 3.01
C PRO A 21 3.75 -9.64 2.92
N THR A 22 4.52 -10.64 2.48
CA THR A 22 6.00 -10.66 2.47
C THR A 22 6.63 -9.53 1.63
N TYR A 23 5.89 -8.93 0.70
CA TYR A 23 6.33 -7.79 -0.12
C TYR A 23 6.14 -6.43 0.56
N PHE A 24 5.38 -6.35 1.66
CA PHE A 24 5.10 -5.10 2.37
C PHE A 24 6.36 -4.34 2.85
N PRO A 25 7.39 -4.99 3.45
CA PRO A 25 8.63 -4.30 3.82
C PRO A 25 9.49 -3.90 2.62
N LYS A 26 9.30 -4.50 1.43
CA LYS A 26 10.07 -4.18 0.22
C LYS A 26 9.69 -2.84 -0.41
N ILE A 27 8.49 -2.34 -0.12
CA ILE A 27 8.01 -1.06 -0.65
C ILE A 27 8.68 0.06 0.15
N ASP A 28 9.53 0.85 -0.48
CA ASP A 28 10.06 2.06 0.14
C ASP A 28 8.97 3.13 0.30
N ASN A 29 8.94 3.82 1.44
CA ASN A 29 7.88 4.78 1.78
C ASN A 29 7.96 6.08 0.96
N GLN A 30 9.17 6.51 0.61
CA GLN A 30 9.44 7.78 -0.07
C GLN A 30 9.52 7.60 -1.59
N ALA A 31 9.79 6.37 -2.05
CA ALA A 31 9.79 6.04 -3.45
C ALA A 31 8.42 6.26 -4.12
N VAL A 32 8.49 6.68 -5.38
CA VAL A 32 7.35 6.89 -6.26
C VAL A 32 7.31 5.75 -7.26
N TYR A 33 6.17 5.09 -7.35
CA TYR A 33 5.95 3.95 -8.24
C TYR A 33 4.88 4.28 -9.28
N SER A 34 5.05 3.72 -10.46
CA SER A 34 4.03 3.65 -11.49
C SER A 34 3.03 2.51 -11.21
N PRO A 35 1.80 2.56 -11.75
CA PRO A 35 0.81 1.50 -11.55
C PRO A 35 1.32 0.11 -11.92
N LYS A 36 2.20 0.03 -12.94
CA LYS A 36 2.81 -1.22 -13.40
C LYS A 36 3.78 -1.80 -12.39
N GLU A 37 4.65 -0.98 -11.79
CA GLU A 37 5.58 -1.44 -10.75
C GLU A 37 4.83 -1.94 -9.51
N ILE A 38 3.76 -1.25 -9.12
CA ILE A 38 2.92 -1.64 -7.98
C ILE A 38 2.21 -2.96 -8.25
N ALA A 39 1.69 -3.12 -9.46
CA ALA A 39 1.06 -4.35 -9.91
C ALA A 39 2.01 -5.55 -9.80
N ASP A 40 3.26 -5.36 -10.23
CA ASP A 40 4.31 -6.38 -10.14
C ASP A 40 4.66 -6.74 -8.68
N ILE A 41 4.85 -5.73 -7.83
CA ILE A 41 5.20 -5.92 -6.41
C ILE A 41 4.10 -6.65 -5.63
N ILE A 42 2.84 -6.29 -5.87
CA ILE A 42 1.69 -6.81 -5.10
C ILE A 42 1.14 -8.09 -5.76
N GLY A 43 1.46 -8.36 -7.02
CA GLY A 43 0.93 -9.49 -7.77
C GLY A 43 -0.53 -9.29 -8.20
N VAL A 44 -0.91 -8.06 -8.55
CA VAL A 44 -2.26 -7.75 -9.06
C VAL A 44 -2.17 -7.17 -10.47
N HIS A 45 -3.27 -7.18 -11.20
CA HIS A 45 -3.29 -6.57 -12.53
C HIS A 45 -3.14 -5.03 -12.45
N GLU A 46 -2.41 -4.42 -13.40
CA GLU A 46 -2.23 -2.96 -13.47
C GLU A 46 -3.57 -2.21 -13.48
N GLU A 47 -4.57 -2.76 -14.17
CA GLU A 47 -5.92 -2.19 -14.23
C GLU A 47 -6.56 -2.09 -12.83
N THR A 48 -6.27 -3.01 -11.92
CA THR A 48 -6.75 -2.96 -10.54
C THR A 48 -6.19 -1.72 -9.82
N ILE A 49 -4.90 -1.45 -10.00
CA ILE A 49 -4.24 -0.26 -9.42
C ILE A 49 -4.84 1.02 -10.02
N ARG A 50 -4.99 1.08 -11.34
CA ARG A 50 -5.61 2.22 -12.03
C ARG A 50 -7.04 2.46 -11.55
N ARG A 51 -7.80 1.39 -11.31
CA ARG A 51 -9.17 1.46 -10.78
C ARG A 51 -9.20 2.05 -9.37
N TRP A 52 -8.26 1.68 -8.50
CA TRP A 52 -8.15 2.28 -7.16
C TRP A 52 -7.82 3.78 -7.25
N CYS A 53 -6.93 4.18 -8.15
CA CYS A 53 -6.65 5.60 -8.40
C CYS A 53 -7.90 6.36 -8.86
N ARG A 54 -8.61 5.85 -9.88
CA ARG A 54 -9.83 6.48 -10.42
C ARG A 54 -10.96 6.60 -9.40
N LYS A 55 -11.06 5.65 -8.47
CA LYS A 55 -12.06 5.67 -7.39
C LYS A 55 -11.66 6.55 -6.20
N GLY A 56 -10.46 7.14 -6.21
CA GLY A 56 -9.93 7.89 -5.07
C GLY A 56 -9.55 7.02 -3.87
N GLU A 57 -9.47 5.70 -4.07
CA GLU A 57 -9.12 4.74 -3.04
C GLU A 57 -7.60 4.64 -2.80
N LEU A 58 -6.81 5.10 -3.76
CA LEU A 58 -5.36 5.18 -3.71
C LEU A 58 -4.97 6.59 -4.16
N ARG A 59 -4.31 7.35 -3.27
CA ARG A 59 -3.85 8.69 -3.65
C ARG A 59 -2.71 8.57 -4.64
N HIS A 60 -2.77 9.42 -5.65
CA HIS A 60 -1.75 9.53 -6.68
C HIS A 60 -1.49 11.01 -6.96
N GLU A 61 -0.30 11.27 -7.46
CA GLU A 61 0.15 12.54 -8.00
C GLU A 61 0.22 12.41 -9.53
N GLY A 62 -0.05 13.49 -10.27
CA GLY A 62 0.05 13.51 -11.73
C GLY A 62 -1.29 13.28 -12.46
N LEU A 63 -1.50 14.11 -13.49
CA LEU A 63 -2.72 14.13 -14.33
C LEU A 63 -2.63 13.15 -15.52
N LYS A 64 -1.44 12.98 -16.10
CA LYS A 64 -1.22 12.17 -17.33
C LYS A 64 -0.63 10.78 -17.03
N HIS A 65 0.25 10.70 -16.04
CA HIS A 65 0.83 9.45 -15.56
C HIS A 65 0.66 9.40 -14.04
N TYR A 66 0.04 8.31 -13.56
CA TYR A 66 -0.13 8.10 -12.13
C TYR A 66 1.23 7.90 -11.47
N LYS A 67 1.53 8.74 -10.49
CA LYS A 67 2.70 8.64 -9.61
C LYS A 67 2.19 8.36 -8.20
N ILE A 68 2.50 7.20 -7.65
CA ILE A 68 1.94 6.77 -6.37
C ILE A 68 3.09 6.58 -5.40
N ARG A 69 3.04 7.26 -4.26
CA ARG A 69 4.06 7.11 -3.21
C ARG A 69 3.89 5.77 -2.49
N GLY A 70 4.99 5.12 -2.14
CA GLY A 70 4.95 3.84 -1.45
C GLY A 70 4.17 3.84 -0.14
N ILE A 71 4.15 4.97 0.58
CA ILE A 71 3.34 5.12 1.80
C ILE A 71 1.83 4.96 1.53
N GLU A 72 1.33 5.45 0.40
CA GLU A 72 -0.09 5.36 0.03
C GLU A 72 -0.46 3.92 -0.33
N ILE A 73 0.46 3.20 -0.97
CA ILE A 73 0.31 1.77 -1.26
C ILE A 73 0.18 0.97 0.04
N LYS A 74 1.09 1.23 1.00
CA LYS A 74 1.06 0.55 2.30
C LYS A 74 -0.26 0.82 3.04
N ARG A 75 -0.73 2.06 3.05
CA ARG A 75 -2.04 2.43 3.61
C ARG A 75 -3.17 1.65 2.96
N LYS A 76 -3.16 1.52 1.63
CA LYS A 76 -4.20 0.78 0.90
C LYS A 76 -4.16 -0.71 1.19
N ILE A 77 -2.99 -1.34 1.17
CA ILE A 77 -2.82 -2.76 1.50
C ILE A 77 -3.29 -3.01 2.93
N PHE A 78 -2.86 -2.18 3.88
CA PHE A 78 -3.25 -2.29 5.28
C PHE A 78 -4.78 -2.20 5.45
N SER A 79 -5.43 -1.28 4.74
CA SER A 79 -6.90 -1.15 4.74
C SER A 79 -7.60 -2.41 4.21
N ILE A 80 -7.09 -3.01 3.14
CA ILE A 80 -7.64 -4.25 2.55
C ILE A 80 -7.50 -5.41 3.55
N TYR A 81 -6.32 -5.57 4.15
CA TYR A 81 -6.05 -6.64 5.11
C TYR A 81 -6.88 -6.47 6.38
N LYS A 82 -6.97 -5.25 6.93
CA LYS A 82 -7.83 -4.96 8.07
C LYS A 82 -9.29 -5.33 7.80
N LYS A 83 -9.82 -4.94 6.63
CA LYS A 83 -11.19 -5.28 6.22
C LYS A 83 -11.39 -6.80 6.09
N ARG A 84 -10.40 -7.52 5.58
CA ARG A 84 -10.45 -8.96 5.36
C ARG A 84 -10.33 -9.76 6.67
N PHE A 85 -9.51 -9.31 7.61
CA PHE A 85 -9.26 -10.00 8.88
C PHE A 85 -10.18 -9.56 10.02
N LYS A 86 -11.14 -8.65 9.77
CA LYS A 86 -12.15 -8.18 10.76
C LYS A 86 -11.50 -7.70 12.08
N MET A 87 -10.32 -7.06 11.97
CA MET A 87 -9.60 -6.38 13.04
C MET A 87 -10.06 -4.94 13.24
#